data_AF-A0A7J4KB71-F1
#
_entry.id   AF-A0A7J4KB71-F1
#
_cell.length_a   1.000
_cell.length_b   1.000
_cell.length_c   1.000
_cell.angle_alpha   90.00
_cell.angle_beta   90.00
_cell.angle_gamma   90.00
#
_symmetry.space_group_name_H-M   'P 1'
#
loop_
_entity.id
_entity.type
_entity.pdbx_description
1 polymer ?
#
loop_
_entity_poly.entity_id
_entity_poly.type
_entity_poly.pdbx_seq_one_letter_code
_entity_poly.pdbx_strand_id
1 'polypeptide(L)'
;MANILYETIGRNYQVPGLPYEEKFEYVKPVVFDDVPTRKDVVDLLSTADSKTLVNPWSLQVIRGFRDYLPTTFKRITHKMPSDTLEELFGVDANWIPESDRILLQLQCETEAKGATLDAAIVHDRMSLGTVVNKAHTLNRLYMIGRLYGHLNERPGYPFLFGDLSDKTTWHDALSDMKLQFIDYIREMPLGSTRYKIRTRKADVGADEIKDYPFIEWFKQKLGDNFMGALLYGSAARTKDPALYSDFDNWVRVHDVQAAHKVLRGTCPAVLDGKVVEGDASHAPGAKHLGVHLFPEDDEYLFRHILFLHDSKEFRKHTRILYGQFPFPVQPMEEIIERGLSHAHLKLKTIAGSLNWGYSAPEKIVGSPNLFEFIAKNKRFFL
;
A
#
# COMPACT_ATOMS: atom_id res chain seq x y z
N MET A 1 -19.72 13.93 -26.81
CA MET A 1 -20.13 14.36 -25.46
C MET A 1 -19.68 13.24 -24.55
N ALA A 2 -18.72 13.50 -23.65
CA ALA A 2 -18.23 12.44 -22.76
C ALA A 2 -19.33 12.08 -21.76
N ASN A 3 -19.60 10.79 -21.58
CA ASN A 3 -20.60 10.32 -20.62
C ASN A 3 -20.01 10.26 -19.23
N ILE A 4 -20.84 10.52 -18.23
CA ILE A 4 -20.47 10.37 -16.83
C ILE A 4 -20.57 8.88 -16.47
N LEU A 5 -19.43 8.26 -16.13
CA LEU A 5 -19.33 6.86 -15.70
C LEU A 5 -19.57 6.67 -14.20
N TYR A 6 -19.26 7.70 -13.42
CA TYR A 6 -19.36 7.66 -11.98
C TYR A 6 -19.67 9.05 -11.44
N GLU A 7 -20.68 9.12 -10.58
CA GLU A 7 -21.08 10.33 -9.89
C GLU A 7 -21.57 9.94 -8.49
N THR A 8 -20.89 10.43 -7.48
CA THR A 8 -21.36 10.33 -6.10
C THR A 8 -21.16 11.67 -5.42
N ILE A 9 -21.96 11.98 -4.42
CA ILE A 9 -21.81 13.18 -3.61
C ILE A 9 -21.59 12.77 -2.16
N GLY A 10 -20.56 13.32 -1.55
CA GLY A 10 -20.29 13.12 -0.14
C GLY A 10 -19.73 14.38 0.49
N ARG A 11 -19.62 14.37 1.80
CA ARG A 11 -19.04 15.49 2.55
C ARG A 11 -17.58 15.67 2.13
N ASN A 12 -17.18 16.91 1.94
CA ASN A 12 -15.79 17.23 1.64
C ASN A 12 -14.93 16.98 2.88
N TYR A 13 -13.78 16.32 2.71
CA TYR A 13 -12.75 16.30 3.75
C TYR A 13 -12.05 17.66 3.69
N GLN A 14 -12.32 18.52 4.67
CA GLN A 14 -11.71 19.85 4.74
C GLN A 14 -10.22 19.69 5.09
N VAL A 15 -9.35 20.27 4.27
CA VAL A 15 -7.90 20.14 4.43
C VAL A 15 -7.22 21.51 4.45
N PRO A 16 -6.64 21.89 5.60
CA PRO A 16 -5.29 22.39 5.74
C PRO A 16 -4.50 22.98 4.56
N GLY A 17 -4.73 24.18 4.04
CA GLY A 17 -3.91 24.85 3.02
C GLY A 17 -4.11 24.40 1.56
N LEU A 18 -5.24 23.78 1.20
CA LEU A 18 -5.61 23.47 -0.19
C LEU A 18 -6.67 24.45 -0.71
N PRO A 19 -6.61 24.91 -1.98
CA PRO A 19 -7.50 25.99 -2.46
C PRO A 19 -9.02 25.73 -2.41
N TYR A 20 -9.46 24.52 -2.08
CA TYR A 20 -10.87 24.12 -1.96
C TYR A 20 -11.37 24.03 -0.49
N GLU A 21 -10.52 24.40 0.46
CA GLU A 21 -10.61 24.12 1.91
C GLU A 21 -11.80 24.75 2.65
N GLU A 22 -12.23 25.96 2.28
CA GLU A 22 -13.23 26.70 3.09
C GLU A 22 -14.57 26.94 2.37
N LYS A 23 -14.65 26.68 1.06
CA LYS A 23 -15.79 27.11 0.24
C LYS A 23 -16.84 26.03 0.02
N PHE A 24 -16.47 24.75 0.12
CA PHE A 24 -17.33 23.64 -0.28
C PHE A 24 -17.56 22.65 0.87
N GLU A 25 -18.83 22.45 1.19
CA GLU A 25 -19.35 21.49 2.19
C GLU A 25 -19.35 20.06 1.63
N TYR A 26 -19.54 19.92 0.32
CA TYR A 26 -19.61 18.64 -0.39
C TYR A 26 -18.55 18.56 -1.49
N VAL A 27 -18.15 17.33 -1.84
CA VAL A 27 -17.38 17.05 -3.04
C VAL A 27 -18.10 16.00 -3.87
N LYS A 28 -18.11 16.24 -5.17
CA LYS A 28 -18.77 15.42 -6.18
C LYS A 28 -17.74 15.03 -7.25
N PRO A 29 -17.02 13.90 -7.07
CA PRO A 29 -16.16 13.38 -8.11
C PRO A 29 -17.01 12.88 -9.27
N VAL A 30 -16.64 13.33 -10.47
CA VAL A 30 -17.30 12.97 -11.73
C VAL A 30 -16.26 12.36 -12.64
N VAL A 31 -16.46 11.12 -13.07
CA VAL A 31 -15.55 10.46 -14.01
C VAL A 31 -16.18 10.44 -15.38
N PHE A 32 -15.52 11.06 -16.36
CA PHE A 32 -15.90 11.02 -17.77
C PHE A 32 -15.30 9.80 -18.48
N ASP A 33 -16.03 9.18 -19.41
CA ASP A 33 -15.55 8.04 -20.23
C ASP A 33 -14.44 8.38 -21.23
N ASP A 34 -14.29 9.66 -21.58
CA ASP A 34 -13.22 10.20 -22.41
C ASP A 34 -12.70 11.55 -21.86
N VAL A 35 -11.76 12.19 -22.56
CA VAL A 35 -11.30 13.56 -22.22
C VAL A 35 -12.47 14.53 -22.44
N PRO A 36 -13.03 15.14 -21.39
CA PRO A 36 -14.16 16.04 -21.55
C PRO A 36 -13.73 17.31 -22.31
N THR A 37 -14.59 17.82 -23.18
CA THR A 37 -14.35 19.12 -23.82
C THR A 37 -14.51 20.24 -22.79
N ARG A 38 -13.97 21.43 -23.09
CA ARG A 38 -14.19 22.63 -22.25
C ARG A 38 -15.69 22.90 -22.02
N LYS A 39 -16.53 22.63 -23.02
CA LYS A 39 -17.98 22.79 -22.91
C LYS A 39 -18.58 21.78 -21.92
N ASP A 40 -18.20 20.50 -22.03
CA ASP A 40 -18.69 19.46 -21.11
C ASP A 40 -18.35 19.78 -19.64
N VAL A 41 -17.15 20.32 -19.39
CA VAL A 41 -16.72 20.77 -18.05
C VAL A 41 -17.51 22.00 -17.60
N VAL A 42 -17.70 23.00 -18.47
CA VAL A 42 -18.48 24.21 -18.15
C VAL A 42 -19.94 23.88 -17.85
N ASP A 43 -20.56 23.03 -18.68
CA ASP A 43 -21.95 22.61 -18.51
C ASP A 43 -22.10 21.86 -17.16
N LEU A 44 -21.19 20.93 -16.86
CA LEU A 44 -21.16 20.24 -15.57
C LEU A 44 -21.02 21.22 -14.38
N LEU A 45 -20.04 22.13 -14.43
CA LEU A 45 -19.79 23.10 -13.37
C LEU A 45 -20.93 24.12 -13.21
N SER A 46 -21.62 24.46 -14.29
CA SER A 46 -22.75 25.41 -14.27
C SER A 46 -23.98 24.90 -13.52
N THR A 47 -24.07 23.58 -13.34
CA THR A 47 -25.15 22.91 -12.60
C THR A 47 -24.78 22.60 -11.14
N ALA A 48 -23.54 22.86 -10.74
CA ALA A 48 -23.08 22.64 -9.38
C ALA A 48 -23.64 23.73 -8.44
N ASP A 49 -24.16 23.33 -7.29
CA ASP A 49 -24.53 24.29 -6.25
C ASP A 49 -23.28 24.96 -5.65
N SER A 50 -23.45 26.14 -5.04
CA SER A 50 -22.36 26.95 -4.51
C SER A 50 -21.58 26.31 -3.35
N LYS A 51 -22.07 25.20 -2.79
CA LYS A 51 -21.47 24.47 -1.66
C LYS A 51 -20.84 23.15 -2.09
N THR A 52 -20.93 22.76 -3.36
CA THR A 52 -20.40 21.48 -3.85
C THR A 52 -19.20 21.69 -4.78
N LEU A 53 -18.05 21.14 -4.40
CA LEU A 53 -16.88 21.04 -5.27
C LEU A 53 -17.10 19.89 -6.26
N VAL A 54 -17.35 20.21 -7.52
CA VAL A 54 -17.34 19.20 -8.58
C VAL A 54 -15.91 18.96 -9.04
N ASN A 55 -15.45 17.71 -8.93
CA ASN A 55 -14.09 17.31 -9.27
C ASN A 55 -14.09 16.39 -10.50
N PRO A 56 -14.02 16.96 -11.73
CA PRO A 56 -14.08 16.19 -12.96
C PRO A 56 -12.75 15.50 -13.26
N TRP A 57 -12.78 14.18 -13.40
CA TRP A 57 -11.66 13.37 -13.88
C TRP A 57 -12.01 12.79 -15.25
N SER A 58 -11.02 12.65 -16.13
CA SER A 58 -11.17 11.81 -17.31
C SER A 58 -10.79 10.37 -16.97
N LEU A 59 -11.41 9.41 -17.65
CA LEU A 59 -10.99 8.02 -17.64
C LEU A 59 -9.52 7.89 -18.07
N GLN A 60 -8.96 8.86 -18.83
CA GLN A 60 -7.53 8.88 -19.15
C GLN A 60 -6.61 9.09 -17.93
N VAL A 61 -7.01 9.89 -16.93
CA VAL A 61 -6.26 10.03 -15.66
C VAL A 61 -6.28 8.73 -14.86
N ILE A 62 -7.40 8.01 -14.93
CA ILE A 62 -7.56 6.66 -14.35
C ILE A 62 -6.81 5.61 -15.19
N ARG A 63 -6.73 5.76 -16.51
CA ARG A 63 -5.93 4.94 -17.43
C ARG A 63 -4.44 5.27 -17.37
N GLY A 64 -4.03 6.35 -16.74
CA GLY A 64 -2.64 6.52 -16.28
C GLY A 64 -2.19 5.43 -15.30
N PHE A 65 -3.10 4.54 -14.88
CA PHE A 65 -2.92 3.32 -14.10
C PHE A 65 -2.87 2.05 -14.99
N ARG A 66 -2.78 2.19 -16.33
CA ARG A 66 -2.92 1.10 -17.33
C ARG A 66 -1.61 0.44 -17.75
N ASP A 67 -0.44 1.02 -17.47
CA ASP A 67 0.86 0.56 -18.00
C ASP A 67 1.31 -0.84 -17.54
N TYR A 68 0.42 -1.55 -16.87
CA TYR A 68 0.52 -2.92 -16.44
C TYR A 68 0.34 -3.93 -17.61
N LEU A 69 1.29 -4.84 -17.78
CA LEU A 69 1.22 -6.00 -18.69
C LEU A 69 1.18 -7.30 -17.86
N PRO A 70 0.02 -7.97 -17.73
CA PRO A 70 -0.05 -9.29 -17.09
C PRO A 70 0.62 -10.34 -17.98
N THR A 71 1.50 -11.15 -17.37
CA THR A 71 2.25 -12.21 -18.05
C THR A 71 1.52 -13.55 -18.07
N THR A 72 0.28 -13.64 -17.60
CA THR A 72 -0.62 -14.78 -17.87
C THR A 72 -0.73 -15.02 -19.38
N PHE A 73 -0.60 -13.94 -20.17
CA PHE A 73 -0.45 -14.01 -21.62
C PHE A 73 0.84 -14.72 -22.06
N LYS A 74 2.01 -14.27 -21.60
CA LYS A 74 3.31 -14.97 -21.83
C LYS A 74 3.25 -16.43 -21.38
N ARG A 75 2.53 -16.76 -20.31
CA ARG A 75 2.38 -18.13 -19.82
C ARG A 75 1.73 -19.04 -20.87
N ILE A 76 0.71 -18.55 -21.58
CA ILE A 76 -0.04 -19.30 -22.59
C ILE A 76 0.65 -19.23 -23.97
N THR A 77 1.40 -18.16 -24.26
CA THR A 77 1.88 -17.85 -25.61
C THR A 77 3.38 -17.91 -25.83
N HIS A 78 4.21 -18.08 -24.78
CA HIS A 78 5.68 -18.06 -24.90
C HIS A 78 6.29 -19.13 -25.82
N LYS A 79 5.53 -20.16 -26.20
CA LYS A 79 5.95 -21.22 -27.14
C LYS A 79 5.12 -21.25 -28.42
N MET A 80 4.18 -20.32 -28.59
CA MET A 80 3.34 -20.27 -29.77
C MET A 80 4.03 -19.42 -30.85
N PRO A 81 4.10 -19.91 -32.10
CA PRO A 81 4.55 -19.11 -33.24
C PRO A 81 3.69 -17.85 -33.39
N SER A 82 4.30 -16.74 -33.82
CA SER A 82 3.64 -15.44 -33.97
C SER A 82 2.38 -15.50 -34.84
N ASP A 83 2.41 -16.29 -35.92
CA ASP A 83 1.30 -16.42 -36.85
C ASP A 83 0.11 -17.14 -36.20
N THR A 84 0.36 -18.14 -35.35
CA THR A 84 -0.67 -18.83 -34.55
C THR A 84 -1.28 -17.92 -33.48
N LEU A 85 -0.51 -16.94 -32.99
CA LEU A 85 -1.01 -15.96 -32.03
C LEU A 85 -1.96 -14.96 -32.69
N GLU A 86 -1.62 -14.50 -33.89
CA GLU A 86 -2.47 -13.62 -34.69
C GLU A 86 -3.74 -14.32 -35.18
N GLU A 87 -3.62 -15.58 -35.61
CA GLU A 87 -4.74 -16.39 -36.11
C GLU A 87 -5.73 -16.80 -35.01
N LEU A 88 -5.24 -17.29 -33.86
CA LEU A 88 -6.11 -17.77 -32.78
C LEU A 88 -6.65 -16.63 -31.92
N PHE A 89 -5.98 -15.47 -31.89
CA PHE A 89 -6.26 -14.44 -30.90
C PHE A 89 -6.23 -12.97 -31.37
N GLY A 90 -5.86 -12.65 -32.62
CA GLY A 90 -5.99 -11.31 -33.21
C GLY A 90 -5.28 -10.18 -32.47
N VAL A 91 -3.96 -10.29 -32.27
CA VAL A 91 -3.23 -9.52 -31.24
C VAL A 91 -2.92 -8.05 -31.62
N ASP A 92 -3.64 -7.10 -31.01
CA ASP A 92 -3.20 -5.71 -30.78
C ASP A 92 -2.85 -5.46 -29.29
N ALA A 93 -2.26 -4.30 -28.96
CA ALA A 93 -1.78 -3.92 -27.62
C ALA A 93 -2.87 -3.77 -26.51
N ASN A 94 -4.13 -4.11 -26.78
CA ASN A 94 -5.28 -3.96 -25.88
C ASN A 94 -5.81 -5.29 -25.28
N TRP A 95 -5.15 -6.43 -25.49
CA TRP A 95 -5.79 -7.74 -25.26
C TRP A 95 -6.06 -8.16 -23.78
N ILE A 96 -5.30 -7.71 -22.77
CA ILE A 96 -5.78 -7.94 -21.39
C ILE A 96 -6.90 -6.94 -21.09
N PRO A 97 -8.10 -7.42 -20.67
CA PRO A 97 -9.19 -6.55 -20.25
C PRO A 97 -8.66 -5.50 -19.29
N GLU A 98 -8.97 -4.23 -19.57
CA GLU A 98 -8.50 -3.09 -18.78
C GLU A 98 -8.72 -3.31 -17.27
N SER A 99 -9.86 -3.92 -16.92
CA SER A 99 -10.21 -4.31 -15.56
C SER A 99 -9.18 -5.21 -14.86
N ASP A 100 -8.65 -6.22 -15.53
CA ASP A 100 -7.70 -7.17 -14.91
C ASP A 100 -6.33 -6.53 -14.67
N ARG A 101 -5.91 -5.62 -15.55
CA ARG A 101 -4.67 -4.85 -15.38
C ARG A 101 -4.75 -3.93 -14.16
N ILE A 102 -5.89 -3.26 -14.04
CA ILE A 102 -6.18 -2.35 -12.93
C ILE A 102 -6.27 -3.11 -11.61
N LEU A 103 -6.86 -4.32 -11.59
CA LEU A 103 -6.92 -5.17 -10.40
C LEU A 103 -5.52 -5.42 -9.82
N LEU A 104 -4.58 -5.82 -10.67
CA LEU A 104 -3.23 -6.18 -10.22
C LEU A 104 -2.49 -4.94 -9.70
N GLN A 105 -2.60 -3.79 -10.37
CA GLN A 105 -2.02 -2.55 -9.84
C GLN A 105 -2.69 -2.11 -8.54
N LEU A 106 -4.02 -2.22 -8.44
CA LEU A 106 -4.79 -1.89 -7.25
C LEU A 106 -4.35 -2.74 -6.04
N GLN A 107 -4.15 -4.05 -6.24
CA GLN A 107 -3.61 -4.97 -5.23
C GLN A 107 -2.25 -4.50 -4.71
N CYS A 108 -1.32 -4.21 -5.62
CA CYS A 108 0.05 -3.79 -5.29
C CYS A 108 0.09 -2.44 -4.56
N GLU A 109 -0.69 -1.46 -5.04
CA GLU A 109 -0.72 -0.12 -4.43
C GLU A 109 -1.41 -0.13 -3.07
N THR A 110 -2.49 -0.89 -2.91
CA THR A 110 -3.20 -1.02 -1.62
C THR A 110 -2.31 -1.64 -0.55
N GLU A 111 -1.56 -2.68 -0.91
CA GLU A 111 -0.56 -3.31 -0.03
C GLU A 111 0.52 -2.31 0.40
N ALA A 112 1.24 -1.75 -0.57
CA ALA A 112 2.39 -0.91 -0.31
C ALA A 112 2.02 0.37 0.47
N LYS A 113 0.83 0.94 0.20
CA LYS A 113 0.37 2.15 0.90
C LYS A 113 -0.18 1.84 2.29
N GLY A 114 -0.86 0.70 2.47
CA GLY A 114 -1.31 0.23 3.77
C GLY A 114 -0.16 0.00 4.76
N ALA A 115 0.95 -0.60 4.31
CA ALA A 115 2.12 -0.86 5.16
C ALA A 115 2.77 0.43 5.72
N THR A 116 2.69 1.53 4.99
CA THR A 116 3.29 2.81 5.40
C THR A 116 2.49 3.57 6.47
N LEU A 117 1.25 3.16 6.76
CA LEU A 117 0.44 3.74 7.83
C LEU A 117 0.96 3.31 9.20
N ASP A 118 1.27 2.03 9.37
CA ASP A 118 1.79 1.49 10.62
C ASP A 118 3.11 2.20 10.99
N ALA A 119 3.97 2.43 10.00
CA ALA A 119 5.21 3.19 10.20
C ALA A 119 4.96 4.65 10.62
N ALA A 120 3.92 5.30 10.08
CA ALA A 120 3.56 6.66 10.45
C ALA A 120 3.02 6.74 11.89
N ILE A 121 2.19 5.76 12.29
CA ILE A 121 1.57 5.67 13.61
C ILE A 121 2.61 5.30 14.69
N VAL A 122 3.40 4.25 14.46
CA VAL A 122 4.33 3.71 15.47
C VAL A 122 5.55 4.59 15.66
N HIS A 123 6.07 5.22 14.59
CA HIS A 123 7.28 6.06 14.64
C HIS A 123 7.00 7.57 14.64
N ASP A 124 5.74 7.98 14.85
CA ASP A 124 5.28 9.38 14.79
C ASP A 124 5.79 10.15 13.55
N ARG A 125 5.90 9.45 12.41
CA ARG A 125 6.39 10.02 11.13
C ARG A 125 5.27 10.73 10.38
N MET A 126 4.64 11.69 11.04
CA MET A 126 3.43 12.35 10.54
C MET A 126 3.60 13.85 10.36
N SER A 127 3.16 14.32 9.20
CA SER A 127 2.89 15.72 8.92
C SER A 127 1.47 15.82 8.36
N LEU A 128 0.87 17.00 8.38
CA LEU A 128 -0.44 17.24 7.76
C LEU A 128 -0.46 16.71 6.31
N GLY A 129 0.59 17.02 5.54
CA GLY A 129 0.75 16.52 4.17
C GLY A 129 0.81 15.00 4.08
N THR A 130 1.40 14.32 5.08
CA THR A 130 1.39 12.85 5.16
C THR A 130 -0.04 12.32 5.29
N VAL A 131 -0.79 12.78 6.29
CA VAL A 131 -2.14 12.28 6.61
C VAL A 131 -3.11 12.54 5.45
N VAL A 132 -3.06 13.75 4.90
CA VAL A 132 -3.85 14.17 3.74
C VAL A 132 -3.55 13.31 2.51
N ASN A 133 -2.27 13.07 2.20
CA ASN A 133 -1.89 12.23 1.06
C ASN A 133 -2.39 10.79 1.23
N LYS A 134 -2.35 10.23 2.45
CA LYS A 134 -2.92 8.90 2.71
C LYS A 134 -4.43 8.87 2.48
N ALA A 135 -5.16 9.86 2.99
CA ALA A 135 -6.61 9.98 2.76
C ALA A 135 -6.95 10.09 1.26
N HIS A 136 -6.24 10.94 0.51
CA HIS A 136 -6.41 11.06 -0.94
C HIS A 136 -6.11 9.76 -1.68
N THR A 137 -5.00 9.11 -1.33
CA THR A 137 -4.58 7.85 -1.96
C THR A 137 -5.65 6.79 -1.74
N LEU A 138 -6.15 6.65 -0.51
CA LEU A 138 -7.20 5.70 -0.17
C LEU A 138 -8.49 5.99 -0.95
N ASN A 139 -8.94 7.24 -0.97
CA ASN A 139 -10.13 7.65 -1.71
C ASN A 139 -9.97 7.41 -3.23
N ARG A 140 -8.77 7.60 -3.76
CA ARG A 140 -8.45 7.32 -5.17
C ARG A 140 -8.47 5.82 -5.46
N LEU A 141 -7.83 4.99 -4.65
CA LEU A 141 -7.80 3.54 -4.86
C LEU A 141 -9.20 2.93 -4.74
N TYR A 142 -10.02 3.43 -3.81
CA TYR A 142 -11.43 3.05 -3.73
C TYR A 142 -12.19 3.34 -5.03
N MET A 143 -12.10 4.56 -5.54
CA MET A 143 -12.76 4.95 -6.79
C MET A 143 -12.36 4.08 -7.97
N ILE A 144 -11.05 3.81 -8.10
CA ILE A 144 -10.54 2.93 -9.14
C ILE A 144 -11.12 1.52 -8.95
N GLY A 145 -11.06 0.97 -7.75
CA GLY A 145 -11.63 -0.35 -7.48
C GLY A 145 -13.14 -0.41 -7.73
N ARG A 146 -13.90 0.62 -7.39
CA ARG A 146 -15.34 0.72 -7.67
C ARG A 146 -15.65 0.75 -9.15
N LEU A 147 -14.95 1.61 -9.90
CA LEU A 147 -15.20 1.80 -11.33
C LEU A 147 -15.02 0.52 -12.14
N TYR A 148 -14.04 -0.32 -11.75
CA TYR A 148 -13.75 -1.59 -12.43
C TYR A 148 -14.43 -2.81 -11.77
N GLY A 149 -15.28 -2.59 -10.76
CA GLY A 149 -16.05 -3.66 -10.11
C GLY A 149 -15.24 -4.55 -9.16
N HIS A 150 -14.07 -4.10 -8.69
CA HIS A 150 -13.18 -4.84 -7.80
C HIS A 150 -13.43 -4.57 -6.32
N LEU A 151 -14.13 -3.48 -5.98
CA LEU A 151 -14.49 -3.11 -4.62
C LEU A 151 -16.00 -2.89 -4.50
N ASN A 152 -16.53 -3.18 -3.31
CA ASN A 152 -17.94 -3.01 -3.00
C ASN A 152 -18.29 -1.53 -2.76
N GLU A 153 -19.52 -1.18 -3.09
CA GLU A 153 -20.05 0.15 -2.80
C GLU A 153 -20.11 0.41 -1.30
N ARG A 154 -19.64 1.58 -0.89
CA ARG A 154 -19.70 2.07 0.47
C ARG A 154 -20.51 3.36 0.51
N PRO A 155 -21.46 3.50 1.46
CA PRO A 155 -22.15 4.76 1.67
C PRO A 155 -21.18 5.81 2.24
N GLY A 156 -21.36 7.07 1.84
CA GLY A 156 -20.60 8.19 2.42
C GLY A 156 -19.21 8.42 1.84
N TYR A 157 -18.96 8.04 0.58
CA TYR A 157 -17.74 8.45 -0.13
C TYR A 157 -17.80 9.95 -0.53
N PRO A 158 -16.70 10.73 -0.41
CA PRO A 158 -15.40 10.30 0.10
C PRO A 158 -15.38 10.07 1.60
N PHE A 159 -14.53 9.14 2.04
CA PHE A 159 -14.40 8.83 3.46
C PHE A 159 -13.84 10.03 4.21
N LEU A 160 -14.52 10.40 5.30
CA LEU A 160 -14.03 11.37 6.27
C LEU A 160 -13.25 10.62 7.35
N PHE A 161 -12.02 11.07 7.62
CA PHE A 161 -11.13 10.47 8.61
C PHE A 161 -10.82 11.49 9.70
N GLY A 162 -11.79 11.76 10.57
CA GLY A 162 -11.65 12.77 11.64
C GLY A 162 -11.40 14.20 11.15
N ASP A 163 -11.06 15.09 12.08
CA ASP A 163 -10.62 16.46 11.79
C ASP A 163 -9.12 16.47 11.48
N LEU A 164 -8.77 16.56 10.21
CA LEU A 164 -7.38 16.53 9.76
C LEU A 164 -6.59 17.80 10.12
N SER A 165 -7.26 18.87 10.56
CA SER A 165 -6.59 20.07 11.08
C SER A 165 -6.08 19.89 12.51
N ASP A 166 -6.69 18.97 13.27
CA ASP A 166 -6.31 18.66 14.64
C ASP A 166 -5.33 17.47 14.68
N LYS A 167 -4.07 17.76 15.02
CA LYS A 167 -3.01 16.74 15.17
C LYS A 167 -3.38 15.64 16.16
N THR A 168 -4.23 15.92 17.15
CA THR A 168 -4.62 14.94 18.17
C THR A 168 -5.45 13.78 17.59
N THR A 169 -6.11 13.99 16.44
CA THR A 169 -6.94 12.97 15.79
C THR A 169 -6.19 12.12 14.76
N TRP A 170 -4.98 12.54 14.35
CA TRP A 170 -4.28 11.95 13.21
C TRP A 170 -3.96 10.47 13.36
N HIS A 171 -3.58 10.02 14.56
CA HIS A 171 -3.31 8.60 14.81
C HIS A 171 -4.56 7.75 14.57
N ASP A 172 -5.71 8.22 15.06
CA ASP A 172 -6.98 7.51 14.91
C ASP A 172 -7.42 7.53 13.45
N ALA A 173 -7.30 8.67 12.78
CA ALA A 173 -7.56 8.82 11.35
C ALA A 173 -6.70 7.85 10.50
N LEU A 174 -5.39 7.77 10.75
CA LEU A 174 -4.51 6.83 10.04
C LEU A 174 -4.83 5.37 10.37
N SER A 175 -5.23 5.07 11.60
CA SER A 175 -5.69 3.73 11.98
C SER A 175 -6.94 3.34 11.20
N ASP A 176 -7.92 4.25 11.08
CA ASP A 176 -9.13 4.00 10.31
C ASP A 176 -8.81 3.82 8.82
N MET A 177 -7.88 4.60 8.26
CA MET A 177 -7.37 4.39 6.91
C MET A 177 -6.72 3.02 6.73
N LYS A 178 -5.98 2.51 7.73
CA LYS A 178 -5.36 1.18 7.69
C LYS A 178 -6.43 0.09 7.65
N LEU A 179 -7.49 0.22 8.44
CA LEU A 179 -8.60 -0.71 8.44
C LEU A 179 -9.31 -0.75 7.07
N GLN A 180 -9.51 0.42 6.44
CA GLN A 180 -10.07 0.47 5.08
C GLN A 180 -9.16 -0.21 4.04
N PHE A 181 -7.83 -0.05 4.12
CA PHE A 181 -6.93 -0.81 3.22
C PHE A 181 -7.01 -2.32 3.45
N ILE A 182 -7.16 -2.76 4.70
CA ILE A 182 -7.39 -4.18 5.03
C ILE A 182 -8.66 -4.68 4.33
N ASP A 183 -9.74 -3.91 4.40
CA ASP A 183 -11.01 -4.26 3.75
C ASP A 183 -10.90 -4.29 2.22
N TYR A 184 -10.15 -3.37 1.61
CA TYR A 184 -9.92 -3.41 0.16
C TYR A 184 -9.23 -4.70 -0.27
N ILE A 185 -8.19 -5.14 0.47
CA ILE A 185 -7.48 -6.39 0.16
C ILE A 185 -8.41 -7.60 0.29
N ARG A 186 -9.32 -7.61 1.27
CA ARG A 186 -10.32 -8.67 1.45
C ARG A 186 -11.30 -8.76 0.28
N GLU A 187 -11.75 -7.61 -0.22
CA GLU A 187 -12.74 -7.53 -1.29
C GLU A 187 -12.18 -7.89 -2.68
N MET A 188 -10.94 -7.47 -2.97
CA MET A 188 -10.38 -7.61 -4.32
C MET A 188 -10.40 -9.08 -4.80
N PRO A 189 -10.87 -9.36 -6.02
CA PRO A 189 -10.95 -10.73 -6.51
C PRO A 189 -9.57 -11.39 -6.68
N LEU A 190 -9.50 -12.70 -6.45
CA LEU A 190 -8.29 -13.52 -6.59
C LEU A 190 -8.27 -14.36 -7.88
N GLY A 191 -9.30 -14.23 -8.71
CA GLY A 191 -9.57 -15.16 -9.80
C GLY A 191 -10.03 -16.54 -9.31
N SER A 192 -10.10 -17.51 -10.22
CA SER A 192 -10.59 -18.87 -9.94
C SER A 192 -9.53 -19.83 -9.40
N THR A 193 -8.26 -19.40 -9.32
CA THR A 193 -7.14 -20.23 -8.89
C THR A 193 -7.26 -20.60 -7.42
N ARG A 194 -7.27 -21.91 -7.12
CA ARG A 194 -7.20 -22.41 -5.74
C ARG A 194 -5.74 -22.64 -5.35
N TYR A 195 -5.32 -21.98 -4.27
CA TYR A 195 -3.95 -22.09 -3.75
C TYR A 195 -3.88 -23.07 -2.58
N LYS A 196 -2.85 -23.91 -2.56
CA LYS A 196 -2.55 -24.72 -1.38
C LYS A 196 -1.93 -23.83 -0.31
N ILE A 197 -2.49 -23.82 0.89
CA ILE A 197 -1.94 -23.09 2.04
C ILE A 197 -1.03 -24.02 2.84
N ARG A 198 0.16 -23.52 3.21
CA ARG A 198 1.07 -24.18 4.16
C ARG A 198 1.28 -23.26 5.35
N THR A 199 0.80 -23.68 6.52
CA THR A 199 1.09 -23.00 7.78
C THR A 199 2.51 -23.30 8.22
N ARG A 200 3.29 -22.26 8.46
CA ARG A 200 4.64 -22.36 9.04
C ARG A 200 4.57 -21.94 10.52
N LYS A 201 5.37 -22.62 11.34
CA LYS A 201 5.56 -22.29 12.77
C LYS A 201 6.88 -21.52 12.93
N ALA A 202 7.17 -21.09 14.16
CA ALA A 202 8.45 -20.46 14.50
C ALA A 202 9.65 -21.25 13.94
N ASP A 203 10.52 -20.55 13.23
CA ASP A 203 11.74 -21.08 12.62
C ASP A 203 12.95 -21.00 13.58
N VAL A 204 12.77 -20.40 14.76
CA VAL A 204 13.80 -20.18 15.79
C VAL A 204 13.48 -20.96 17.06
N GLY A 205 14.52 -21.49 17.69
CA GLY A 205 14.42 -22.14 19.01
C GLY A 205 14.40 -21.14 20.16
N ALA A 206 14.17 -21.65 21.38
CA ALA A 206 14.13 -20.83 22.61
C ALA A 206 15.46 -20.14 22.96
N ASP A 207 16.59 -20.64 22.46
CA ASP A 207 17.88 -19.98 22.66
C ASP A 207 18.16 -18.88 21.64
N GLU A 208 17.73 -19.08 20.39
CA GLU A 208 17.93 -18.11 19.30
C GLU A 208 16.95 -16.94 19.38
N ILE A 209 15.78 -17.11 19.99
CA ILE A 209 14.83 -16.01 20.18
C ILE A 209 15.41 -14.86 21.00
N LYS A 210 16.44 -15.12 21.82
CA LYS A 210 17.14 -14.12 22.64
C LYS A 210 17.85 -13.06 21.79
N ASP A 211 18.20 -13.39 20.55
CA ASP A 211 18.79 -12.45 19.58
C ASP A 211 17.76 -11.45 19.02
N TYR A 212 16.47 -11.66 19.32
CA TYR A 212 15.35 -10.83 18.89
C TYR A 212 14.61 -10.29 20.12
N PRO A 213 15.24 -9.39 20.90
CA PRO A 213 14.69 -8.90 22.19
C PRO A 213 13.32 -8.23 22.04
N PHE A 214 13.00 -7.79 20.83
CA PHE A 214 11.71 -7.20 20.52
C PHE A 214 10.53 -8.15 20.53
N ILE A 215 10.75 -9.47 20.49
CA ILE A 215 9.67 -10.44 20.62
C ILE A 215 9.07 -10.39 22.03
N GLU A 216 9.92 -10.29 23.06
CA GLU A 216 9.46 -10.12 24.43
C GLU A 216 8.82 -8.74 24.64
N TRP A 217 9.36 -7.70 23.98
CA TRP A 217 8.73 -6.38 23.98
C TRP A 217 7.32 -6.41 23.38
N PHE A 218 7.11 -7.08 22.24
CA PHE A 218 5.79 -7.25 21.65
C PHE A 218 4.82 -7.96 22.60
N LYS A 219 5.24 -9.08 23.21
CA LYS A 219 4.43 -9.80 24.21
C LYS A 219 4.03 -8.89 25.38
N GLN A 220 4.96 -8.07 25.88
CA GLN A 220 4.70 -7.16 26.99
C GLN A 220 3.75 -6.01 26.60
N LYS A 221 3.97 -5.38 25.45
CA LYS A 221 3.19 -4.21 25.01
C LYS A 221 1.78 -4.60 24.57
N LEU A 222 1.69 -5.60 23.71
CA LEU A 222 0.43 -5.99 23.09
C LEU A 222 -0.35 -7.01 23.93
N GLY A 223 0.29 -7.70 24.89
CA GLY A 223 -0.35 -8.64 25.78
C GLY A 223 -1.12 -9.73 25.03
N ASP A 224 -2.35 -9.99 25.44
CA ASP A 224 -3.25 -10.96 24.81
C ASP A 224 -3.57 -10.62 23.35
N ASN A 225 -3.36 -9.38 22.92
CA ASN A 225 -3.58 -8.98 21.53
C ASN A 225 -2.48 -9.51 20.58
N PHE A 226 -1.33 -9.96 21.09
CA PHE A 226 -0.21 -10.44 20.27
C PHE A 226 -0.35 -11.91 19.88
N MET A 227 -0.34 -12.19 18.57
CA MET A 227 -0.46 -13.56 18.06
C MET A 227 0.83 -14.12 17.48
N GLY A 228 1.65 -13.27 16.88
CA GLY A 228 2.76 -13.74 16.06
C GLY A 228 3.62 -12.62 15.54
N ALA A 229 4.89 -12.92 15.32
CA ALA A 229 5.82 -12.01 14.67
C ALA A 229 6.70 -12.77 13.67
N LEU A 230 6.90 -12.13 12.53
CA LEU A 230 7.78 -12.58 11.47
C LEU A 230 8.72 -11.44 11.11
N LEU A 231 10.00 -11.74 11.03
CA LEU A 231 11.01 -10.83 10.53
C LEU A 231 11.05 -10.95 9.01
N TYR A 232 11.03 -9.81 8.32
CA TYR A 232 11.12 -9.69 6.88
C TYR A 232 12.39 -8.93 6.47
N GLY A 233 12.78 -9.08 5.20
CA GLY A 233 13.80 -8.25 4.57
C GLY A 233 15.22 -8.77 4.78
N SER A 234 16.20 -7.88 4.64
CA SER A 234 17.61 -8.27 4.62
C SER A 234 18.09 -8.91 5.92
N ALA A 235 17.59 -8.44 7.07
CA ALA A 235 17.89 -8.99 8.39
C ALA A 235 17.42 -10.45 8.55
N ALA A 236 16.37 -10.86 7.84
CA ALA A 236 15.87 -12.24 7.88
C ALA A 236 16.77 -13.25 7.12
N ARG A 237 17.71 -12.77 6.29
CA ARG A 237 18.52 -13.61 5.39
C ARG A 237 19.85 -14.08 5.98
N THR A 238 20.22 -13.54 7.12
CA THR A 238 21.56 -13.69 7.70
C THR A 238 21.50 -14.47 9.00
N LYS A 239 22.63 -15.09 9.35
CA LYS A 239 22.84 -15.67 10.69
C LYS A 239 23.13 -14.60 11.74
N ASP A 240 23.50 -13.40 11.31
CA ASP A 240 23.76 -12.25 12.18
C ASP A 240 22.91 -11.04 11.73
N PRO A 241 21.65 -10.95 12.19
CA PRO A 241 20.75 -9.83 11.90
C PRO A 241 21.31 -8.48 12.41
N ALA A 242 22.26 -8.50 13.34
CA ALA A 242 22.91 -7.32 13.87
C ALA A 242 23.84 -6.61 12.85
N LEU A 243 23.94 -7.10 11.61
CA LEU A 243 24.68 -6.42 10.54
C LEU A 243 23.84 -5.47 9.66
N TYR A 244 22.50 -5.47 9.78
CA TYR A 244 21.61 -4.67 8.93
C TYR A 244 21.08 -3.40 9.62
N SER A 245 20.64 -2.41 8.84
CA SER A 245 20.22 -1.10 9.41
C SER A 245 18.98 -1.21 10.30
N ASP A 246 17.99 -2.02 9.91
CA ASP A 246 16.66 -2.04 10.51
C ASP A 246 16.09 -3.46 10.63
N PHE A 247 15.12 -3.63 11.52
CA PHE A 247 14.32 -4.86 11.67
C PHE A 247 12.89 -4.62 11.17
N ASP A 248 12.55 -5.13 9.98
CA ASP A 248 11.20 -5.01 9.44
C ASP A 248 10.34 -6.21 9.90
N ASN A 249 9.32 -5.96 10.71
CA ASN A 249 8.51 -7.01 11.33
C ASN A 249 7.07 -6.97 10.85
N TRP A 250 6.55 -8.15 10.52
CA TRP A 250 5.11 -8.39 10.41
C TRP A 250 4.61 -8.92 11.74
N VAL A 251 3.64 -8.21 12.32
CA VAL A 251 3.12 -8.49 13.65
C VAL A 251 1.63 -8.78 13.51
N ARG A 252 1.27 -10.04 13.78
CA ARG A 252 -0.12 -10.50 13.77
C ARG A 252 -0.76 -10.20 15.12
N VAL A 253 -1.94 -9.58 15.09
CA VAL A 253 -2.69 -9.16 16.27
C VAL A 253 -4.17 -9.50 16.13
N HIS A 254 -4.87 -9.70 17.24
CA HIS A 254 -6.32 -9.92 17.24
C HIS A 254 -7.08 -8.66 16.77
N ASP A 255 -6.65 -7.49 17.22
CA ASP A 255 -7.24 -6.18 16.91
C ASP A 255 -6.13 -5.17 16.54
N VAL A 256 -6.13 -4.76 15.28
CA VAL A 256 -5.19 -3.79 14.71
C VAL A 256 -5.36 -2.40 15.33
N GLN A 257 -6.60 -1.97 15.59
CA GLN A 257 -6.87 -0.65 16.16
C GLN A 257 -6.43 -0.59 17.63
N ALA A 258 -6.68 -1.64 18.40
CA ALA A 258 -6.16 -1.76 19.77
C ALA A 258 -4.62 -1.76 19.79
N ALA A 259 -3.98 -2.48 18.86
CA ALA A 259 -2.52 -2.47 18.73
C ALA A 259 -1.99 -1.07 18.38
N HIS A 260 -2.61 -0.33 17.46
CA HIS A 260 -2.23 1.05 17.16
C HIS A 260 -2.31 1.96 18.39
N LYS A 261 -3.37 1.85 19.21
CA LYS A 261 -3.51 2.67 20.42
C LYS A 261 -2.37 2.47 21.41
N VAL A 262 -1.85 1.24 21.50
CA VAL A 262 -0.72 0.88 22.38
C VAL A 262 0.62 1.30 21.79
N LEU A 263 0.82 1.11 20.47
CA LEU A 263 2.11 1.30 19.82
C LEU A 263 2.32 2.70 19.25
N ARG A 264 1.29 3.55 19.19
CA ARG A 264 1.42 4.89 18.62
C ARG A 264 2.51 5.72 19.32
N GLY A 265 3.41 6.28 18.52
CA GLY A 265 4.51 7.14 18.99
C GLY A 265 5.53 6.48 19.92
N THR A 266 5.58 5.14 20.02
CA THR A 266 6.59 4.46 20.84
C THR A 266 7.98 4.49 20.19
N CYS A 267 8.04 4.64 18.86
CA CYS A 267 9.26 4.71 18.04
C CYS A 267 10.32 3.67 18.45
N PRO A 268 9.97 2.37 18.48
CA PRO A 268 10.83 1.35 19.07
C PRO A 268 12.13 1.18 18.29
N ALA A 269 13.24 1.01 19.03
CA ALA A 269 14.54 0.67 18.48
C ALA A 269 15.27 -0.35 19.36
N VAL A 270 16.16 -1.15 18.76
CA VAL A 270 17.03 -2.08 19.49
C VAL A 270 18.37 -1.40 19.74
N LEU A 271 18.77 -1.34 21.02
CA LEU A 271 20.07 -0.85 21.48
C LEU A 271 20.60 -1.78 22.58
N ASP A 272 21.84 -2.24 22.44
CA ASP A 272 22.52 -3.14 23.40
C ASP A 272 21.68 -4.36 23.83
N GLY A 273 21.02 -5.00 22.85
CA GLY A 273 20.21 -6.19 23.07
C GLY A 273 18.89 -5.94 23.81
N LYS A 274 18.42 -4.68 23.88
CA LYS A 274 17.14 -4.31 24.48
C LYS A 274 16.35 -3.40 23.55
N VAL A 275 15.02 -3.42 23.69
CA VAL A 275 14.16 -2.42 23.04
C VAL A 275 14.11 -1.17 23.88
N VAL A 276 14.37 -0.03 23.26
CA VAL A 276 14.20 1.31 23.79
C VAL A 276 13.11 2.04 23.01
N GLU A 277 12.40 2.95 23.68
CA GLU A 277 11.35 3.81 23.12
C GLU A 277 11.77 5.26 23.30
N GLY A 278 11.44 6.15 22.36
CA GLY A 278 11.88 7.54 22.43
C GLY A 278 11.46 8.39 21.23
N ASP A 279 11.98 9.61 21.13
CA ASP A 279 11.89 10.37 19.88
C ASP A 279 12.89 9.80 18.86
N ALA A 280 12.74 10.14 17.57
CA ALA A 280 13.56 9.57 16.49
C ALA A 280 15.09 9.78 16.64
N SER A 281 15.54 10.51 17.66
CA SER A 281 16.92 10.73 18.10
C SER A 281 17.47 9.63 19.00
N HIS A 282 17.40 8.38 18.55
CA HIS A 282 18.09 7.30 19.27
C HIS A 282 19.61 7.45 19.18
N ALA A 283 20.32 6.97 20.20
CA ALA A 283 21.78 7.01 20.25
C ALA A 283 22.42 6.31 19.03
N PRO A 284 23.63 6.73 18.60
CA PRO A 284 24.34 6.07 17.51
C PRO A 284 24.46 4.56 17.74
N GLY A 285 24.03 3.75 16.76
CA GLY A 285 24.01 2.29 16.85
C GLY A 285 22.66 1.67 17.20
N ALA A 286 21.66 2.48 17.57
CA ALA A 286 20.28 2.01 17.69
C ALA A 286 19.70 1.61 16.33
N LYS A 287 18.94 0.53 16.32
CA LYS A 287 18.30 0.00 15.11
C LYS A 287 16.81 0.13 15.19
N HIS A 288 16.21 0.87 14.27
CA HIS A 288 14.78 1.06 14.29
C HIS A 288 14.05 -0.24 14.01
N LEU A 289 12.94 -0.42 14.70
CA LEU A 289 12.07 -1.56 14.55
C LEU A 289 10.87 -1.16 13.69
N GLY A 290 10.89 -1.58 12.43
CA GLY A 290 9.74 -1.48 11.53
C GLY A 290 8.63 -2.42 12.01
N VAL A 291 7.43 -1.89 12.25
CA VAL A 291 6.25 -2.66 12.66
C VAL A 291 5.20 -2.53 11.57
N HIS A 292 4.77 -3.66 11.03
CA HIS A 292 3.62 -3.77 10.14
C HIS A 292 2.57 -4.65 10.80
N LEU A 293 1.39 -4.10 11.06
CA LEU A 293 0.32 -4.81 11.76
C LEU A 293 -0.58 -5.56 10.79
N PHE A 294 -0.89 -6.80 11.15
CA PHE A 294 -1.75 -7.71 10.43
C PHE A 294 -2.86 -8.22 11.35
N PRO A 295 -4.13 -8.20 10.91
CA PRO A 295 -5.24 -8.72 11.71
C PRO A 295 -5.20 -10.24 11.85
N GLU A 296 -5.98 -10.76 12.79
CA GLU A 296 -6.31 -12.19 12.90
C GLU A 296 -7.25 -12.61 11.78
N ASP A 297 -6.70 -12.68 10.58
CA ASP A 297 -7.45 -13.02 9.38
C ASP A 297 -6.51 -13.73 8.41
N ASP A 298 -6.65 -15.05 8.38
CA ASP A 298 -5.85 -15.91 7.52
C ASP A 298 -6.13 -15.65 6.04
N GLU A 299 -7.35 -15.21 5.68
CA GLU A 299 -7.70 -14.87 4.31
C GLU A 299 -7.04 -13.56 3.89
N TYR A 300 -7.07 -12.53 4.75
CA TYR A 300 -6.33 -11.29 4.52
C TYR A 300 -4.82 -11.56 4.40
N LEU A 301 -4.22 -12.32 5.32
CA LEU A 301 -2.80 -12.68 5.28
C LEU A 301 -2.45 -13.43 3.99
N PHE A 302 -3.29 -14.39 3.60
CA PHE A 302 -3.14 -15.13 2.36
C PHE A 302 -3.17 -14.22 1.13
N ARG A 303 -4.15 -13.31 1.03
CA ARG A 303 -4.31 -12.33 -0.06
C ARG A 303 -3.12 -11.38 -0.11
N HIS A 304 -2.74 -10.85 1.05
CA HIS A 304 -1.61 -9.94 1.18
C HIS A 304 -0.31 -10.61 0.72
N ILE A 305 -0.01 -11.84 1.15
CA ILE A 305 1.18 -12.59 0.69
C ILE A 305 1.08 -12.92 -0.80
N LEU A 306 -0.12 -13.18 -1.32
CA LEU A 306 -0.34 -13.37 -2.75
C LEU A 306 0.07 -12.14 -3.56
N PHE A 307 -0.20 -10.96 -3.04
CA PHE A 307 0.08 -9.69 -3.71
C PHE A 307 1.49 -9.16 -3.47
N LEU A 308 2.42 -9.96 -2.92
CA LEU A 308 3.81 -9.57 -2.81
C LEU A 308 4.63 -9.93 -4.06
N HIS A 309 5.61 -9.07 -4.37
CA HIS A 309 6.55 -9.11 -5.50
C HIS A 309 7.23 -10.48 -5.73
N ASP A 310 7.39 -11.33 -4.72
CA ASP A 310 8.00 -12.65 -4.93
C ASP A 310 7.70 -13.58 -3.75
N SER A 311 6.69 -14.44 -3.81
CA SER A 311 6.36 -15.28 -2.64
C SER A 311 7.42 -16.36 -2.32
N LYS A 312 8.30 -16.73 -3.26
CA LYS A 312 9.36 -17.73 -3.03
C LYS A 312 10.60 -17.10 -2.42
N GLU A 313 11.05 -15.97 -2.94
CA GLU A 313 12.07 -15.15 -2.28
C GLU A 313 11.52 -14.59 -0.96
N PHE A 314 10.25 -14.20 -0.87
CA PHE A 314 9.60 -13.80 0.38
C PHE A 314 9.76 -14.90 1.44
N ARG A 315 9.55 -16.19 1.10
CA ARG A 315 9.82 -17.29 2.04
C ARG A 315 11.29 -17.37 2.50
N LYS A 316 12.25 -16.97 1.66
CA LYS A 316 13.69 -16.89 2.01
C LYS A 316 14.05 -15.59 2.74
N HIS A 317 13.25 -14.54 2.56
CA HIS A 317 13.36 -13.24 3.22
C HIS A 317 12.44 -13.13 4.42
N THR A 318 11.93 -14.26 4.93
CA THR A 318 11.06 -14.29 6.09
C THR A 318 11.46 -15.35 7.07
N ARG A 319 11.52 -14.94 8.34
CA ARG A 319 11.79 -15.79 9.48
C ARG A 319 10.69 -15.62 10.50
N ILE A 320 9.93 -16.67 10.78
CA ILE A 320 8.90 -16.64 11.81
C ILE A 320 9.60 -16.74 13.16
N LEU A 321 9.47 -15.68 13.94
CA LEU A 321 10.08 -15.57 15.26
C LEU A 321 9.13 -16.07 16.35
N TYR A 322 7.82 -15.84 16.18
CA TYR A 322 6.80 -16.25 17.12
C TYR A 322 5.46 -16.53 16.42
N GLY A 323 4.70 -17.50 16.94
CA GLY A 323 3.37 -17.84 16.43
C GLY A 323 3.38 -18.67 15.15
N GLN A 324 2.32 -18.53 14.36
CA GLN A 324 2.12 -19.26 13.11
C GLN A 324 1.59 -18.34 12.01
N PHE A 325 2.05 -18.57 10.78
CA PHE A 325 1.67 -17.78 9.62
C PHE A 325 1.26 -18.69 8.44
N PRO A 326 0.12 -18.44 7.79
CA PRO A 326 -0.28 -19.15 6.59
C PRO A 326 0.50 -18.62 5.37
N PHE A 327 1.06 -19.52 4.57
CA PHE A 327 1.72 -19.14 3.31
C PHE A 327 1.08 -19.84 2.12
N PRO A 328 0.58 -19.10 1.11
CA PRO A 328 0.18 -19.70 -0.15
C PRO A 328 1.36 -20.33 -0.88
N VAL A 329 1.17 -21.54 -1.40
CA VAL A 329 2.08 -22.17 -2.36
C VAL A 329 1.66 -21.71 -3.76
N GLN A 330 2.44 -20.81 -4.34
CA GLN A 330 2.22 -20.28 -5.68
C GLN A 330 3.08 -20.99 -6.71
N PRO A 331 2.58 -21.18 -7.95
CA PRO A 331 3.41 -21.57 -9.09
C PRO A 331 4.51 -20.54 -9.34
N MET A 332 5.69 -20.99 -9.79
CA MET A 332 6.84 -20.12 -10.04
C MET A 332 6.54 -19.02 -11.06
N GLU A 333 5.75 -19.36 -12.06
CA GLU A 333 5.40 -18.49 -13.18
C GLU A 333 4.59 -17.29 -12.69
N GLU A 334 3.68 -17.50 -11.74
CA GLU A 334 2.89 -16.42 -11.12
C GLU A 334 3.75 -15.52 -10.22
N ILE A 335 4.75 -16.10 -9.55
CA ILE A 335 5.71 -15.35 -8.74
C ILE A 335 6.51 -14.38 -9.61
N ILE A 336 7.02 -14.86 -10.75
CA ILE A 336 7.77 -14.04 -11.70
C ILE A 336 6.89 -12.91 -12.27
N GLU A 337 5.63 -13.23 -12.58
CA GLU A 337 4.62 -12.28 -13.08
C GLU A 337 4.41 -11.10 -12.13
N ARG A 338 4.13 -11.41 -10.87
CA ARG A 338 3.91 -10.40 -9.83
C ARG A 338 5.19 -9.63 -9.49
N GLY A 339 6.36 -10.26 -9.64
CA GLY A 339 7.65 -9.58 -9.48
C GLY A 339 7.91 -8.52 -10.54
N LEU A 340 7.74 -8.86 -11.82
CA LEU A 340 7.87 -7.90 -12.92
C LEU A 340 6.88 -6.74 -12.80
N SER A 341 5.66 -7.05 -12.38
CA SER A 341 4.59 -6.10 -12.08
C SER A 341 4.98 -5.06 -11.03
N HIS A 342 5.44 -5.51 -9.86
CA HIS A 342 5.87 -4.60 -8.81
C HIS A 342 7.13 -3.83 -9.20
N ALA A 343 8.06 -4.44 -9.96
CA ALA A 343 9.23 -3.74 -10.47
C ALA A 343 8.82 -2.56 -11.36
N HIS A 344 7.85 -2.75 -12.26
CA HIS A 344 7.29 -1.68 -13.07
C HIS A 344 6.68 -0.54 -12.21
N LEU A 345 5.88 -0.87 -11.20
CA LEU A 345 5.29 0.13 -10.29
C LEU A 345 6.34 0.90 -9.50
N LYS A 346 7.39 0.21 -9.02
CA LYS A 346 8.53 0.85 -8.36
C LYS A 346 9.25 1.79 -9.31
N LEU A 347 9.56 1.36 -10.53
CA LEU A 347 10.20 2.20 -11.54
C LEU A 347 9.36 3.43 -11.88
N LYS A 348 8.04 3.27 -12.04
CA LYS A 348 7.11 4.38 -12.27
C LYS A 348 7.05 5.35 -11.09
N THR A 349 7.01 4.82 -9.86
CA THR A 349 7.05 5.64 -8.65
C THR A 349 8.35 6.43 -8.56
N ILE A 350 9.47 5.80 -8.87
CA ILE A 350 10.77 6.49 -8.85
C ILE A 350 10.85 7.50 -9.98
N ALA A 351 10.43 7.17 -11.21
CA ALA A 351 10.37 8.12 -12.33
C ALA A 351 9.49 9.33 -12.02
N GLY A 352 8.31 9.12 -11.40
CA GLY A 352 7.44 10.20 -10.93
C GLY A 352 8.09 11.04 -9.83
N SER A 353 8.77 10.40 -8.87
CA SER A 353 9.50 11.10 -7.80
C SER A 353 10.67 11.91 -8.34
N LEU A 354 11.38 11.39 -9.35
CA LEU A 354 12.45 12.08 -10.05
C LEU A 354 11.90 13.27 -10.84
N ASN A 355 10.83 13.10 -11.62
CA ASN A 355 10.20 14.18 -12.37
C ASN A 355 9.69 15.30 -11.45
N TRP A 356 9.09 14.94 -10.31
CA TRP A 356 8.69 15.91 -9.29
C TRP A 356 9.90 16.63 -8.71
N GLY A 357 10.97 15.88 -8.40
CA GLY A 357 12.22 16.44 -7.92
C GLY A 357 12.85 17.43 -8.91
N TYR A 358 12.88 17.09 -10.20
CA TYR A 358 13.36 17.99 -11.25
C TYR A 358 12.48 19.23 -11.43
N SER A 359 11.17 19.11 -11.17
CA SER A 359 10.20 20.20 -11.37
C SER A 359 10.03 21.13 -10.16
N ALA A 360 10.47 20.71 -8.98
CA ALA A 360 10.42 21.49 -7.74
C ALA A 360 11.71 21.30 -6.89
N PRO A 361 12.90 21.61 -7.44
CA PRO A 361 14.19 21.33 -6.81
C PRO A 361 14.36 22.02 -5.45
N GLU A 362 13.75 23.19 -5.25
CA GLU A 362 13.74 23.94 -4.00
C GLU A 362 13.07 23.20 -2.84
N LYS A 363 12.19 22.24 -3.12
CA LYS A 363 11.53 21.40 -2.11
C LYS A 363 12.33 20.15 -1.74
N ILE A 364 13.35 19.79 -2.53
CA ILE A 364 14.28 18.69 -2.21
C ILE A 364 15.37 19.17 -1.25
N VAL A 365 15.79 20.44 -1.35
CA VAL A 365 16.78 21.04 -0.47
C VAL A 365 16.24 21.02 0.97
N GLY A 366 16.78 20.13 1.80
CA GLY A 366 16.33 19.91 3.18
C GLY A 366 15.55 18.62 3.44
N SER A 367 15.31 17.77 2.42
CA SER A 367 14.60 16.48 2.54
C SER A 367 15.53 15.26 2.33
N PRO A 368 16.43 14.94 3.29
CA PRO A 368 17.46 13.89 3.12
C PRO A 368 16.90 12.50 2.79
N ASN A 369 15.70 12.17 3.29
CA ASN A 369 15.06 10.87 3.07
C ASN A 369 14.68 10.62 1.59
N LEU A 370 14.33 11.67 0.83
CA LEU A 370 14.00 11.54 -0.60
C LEU A 370 15.26 11.28 -1.43
N PHE A 371 16.36 11.95 -1.08
CA PHE A 371 17.66 11.72 -1.69
C PHE A 371 18.19 10.32 -1.37
N GLU A 372 18.05 9.87 -0.13
CA GLU A 372 18.41 8.51 0.28
C GLU A 372 17.57 7.44 -0.43
N PHE A 373 16.27 7.67 -0.63
CA PHE A 373 15.41 6.81 -1.42
C PHE A 373 15.88 6.70 -2.88
N ILE A 374 16.21 7.83 -3.53
CA ILE A 374 16.74 7.84 -4.91
C ILE A 374 18.09 7.12 -4.98
N ALA A 375 19.01 7.40 -4.03
CA ALA A 375 20.34 6.80 -3.98
C ALA A 375 20.29 5.28 -3.72
N LYS A 376 19.46 4.81 -2.78
CA LYS A 376 19.26 3.37 -2.49
C LYS A 376 18.69 2.60 -3.68
N ASN A 377 17.99 3.28 -4.59
CA ASN A 377 17.41 2.67 -5.79
C ASN A 377 18.27 2.88 -7.05
N LYS A 378 19.46 3.50 -6.96
CA LYS A 378 20.37 3.76 -8.10
C LYS A 378 20.65 2.52 -8.97
N ARG A 379 20.70 1.32 -8.37
CA ARG A 379 20.96 0.05 -9.09
C ARG A 379 19.89 -0.32 -10.12
N PHE A 380 18.71 0.28 -10.06
CA PHE A 380 17.63 0.05 -11.03
C PHE A 380 17.74 1.00 -12.24
N PHE A 381 18.74 1.88 -12.25
CA PHE A 381 19.01 2.89 -13.28
C PHE A 381 20.30 2.64 -14.06
N LEU A 382 21.09 1.63 -13.68
CA LEU A 382 22.24 1.10 -14.42
C LEU A 382 21.83 -0.23 -15.04
#